data_AF-A0A656JS12-F1
#
_entry.id   AF-A0A656JS12-F1
#
_cell.length_a   1.000
_cell.length_b   1.000
_cell.length_c   1.000
_cell.angle_alpha   90.00
_cell.angle_beta   90.00
_cell.angle_gamma   90.00
#
_symmetry.space_group_name_H-M   'P 1'
#
loop_
_entity.id
_entity.type
_entity.pdbx_description
1 polymer ?
#
loop_
_entity_poly.entity_id
_entity_poly.type
_entity_poly.pdbx_seq_one_letter_code
_entity_poly.pdbx_strand_id
1 'polypeptide(L)'
;MAIVCLPRQFHVTVVENIEPQDLNLAKWVFPAYLALAALFVVPIALAGQMLLPASMLPDSFVISLPLAHAHPSLALLAFIGGASAATGMVIVACVALSTMISNDMLLPWLLRRKNTERPFE
;
A
#
# COMPACT_ATOMS: atom_id res chain seq x y z
N MET A 1 14.28 17.62 -3.78
CA MET A 1 14.26 18.49 -2.60
C MET A 1 12.99 18.24 -1.77
N ALA A 2 12.86 17.03 -1.21
CA ALA A 2 11.80 16.69 -0.23
C ALA A 2 12.30 15.63 0.79
N ILE A 3 13.62 15.34 0.79
CA ILE A 3 14.30 14.39 1.67
C ILE A 3 14.73 15.06 2.99
N VAL A 4 14.73 16.40 3.04
CA VAL A 4 15.20 17.19 4.18
C VAL A 4 14.07 17.51 5.18
N CYS A 5 12.80 17.30 4.83
CA CYS A 5 11.66 17.68 5.69
C CYS A 5 11.15 16.56 6.60
N LEU A 6 11.67 15.34 6.49
CA LEU A 6 11.31 14.21 7.35
C LEU A 6 12.59 13.61 7.93
N PRO A 7 13.00 13.97 9.16
CA PRO A 7 14.16 13.36 9.83
C PRO A 7 14.07 11.83 9.89
N ARG A 8 12.84 11.28 9.85
CA ARG A 8 12.53 9.87 9.67
C ARG A 8 12.97 9.27 8.33
N GLN A 9 12.76 9.97 7.21
CA GLN A 9 13.19 9.46 5.90
C GLN A 9 14.70 9.51 5.73
N PHE A 10 15.39 10.43 6.42
CA PHE A 10 16.85 10.41 6.52
C PHE A 10 17.35 9.27 7.42
N HIS A 11 16.70 9.02 8.56
CA HIS A 11 17.05 7.92 9.46
C HIS A 11 16.83 6.53 8.83
N VAL A 12 15.71 6.27 8.16
CA VAL A 12 15.47 4.98 7.48
C VAL A 12 16.35 4.79 6.23
N THR A 13 16.65 5.87 5.50
CA THR A 13 17.53 5.80 4.30
C THR A 13 19.03 5.75 4.63
N VAL A 14 19.46 6.20 5.82
CA VAL A 14 20.88 6.24 6.23
C VAL A 14 21.22 5.25 7.35
N VAL A 15 20.29 4.94 8.26
CA VAL A 15 20.54 4.09 9.46
C VAL A 15 20.02 2.65 9.30
N GLU A 16 18.97 2.42 8.49
CA GLU A 16 18.50 1.07 8.09
C GLU A 16 19.06 0.62 6.72
N ASN A 17 19.99 1.39 6.17
CA ASN A 17 20.70 1.07 4.93
C ASN A 17 21.83 0.10 5.23
N ILE A 18 21.51 -1.20 5.23
CA ILE A 18 22.47 -2.26 5.50
C ILE A 18 23.15 -2.76 4.22
N GLU A 19 22.54 -2.61 3.02
CA GLU A 19 23.23 -2.97 1.77
C GLU A 19 22.70 -2.20 0.53
N PRO A 20 23.55 -1.50 -0.24
CA PRO A 20 23.14 -0.80 -1.48
C PRO A 20 22.68 -1.74 -2.62
N GLN A 21 22.78 -3.05 -2.45
CA GLN A 21 22.39 -4.07 -3.44
C GLN A 21 20.86 -4.34 -3.43
N ASP A 22 20.20 -4.21 -2.28
CA ASP A 22 18.75 -4.45 -2.14
C ASP A 22 17.91 -3.38 -2.84
N LEU A 23 18.43 -2.14 -2.92
CA LEU A 23 17.78 -1.06 -3.66
C LEU A 23 17.75 -1.31 -5.16
N ASN A 24 18.77 -1.96 -5.75
CA ASN A 24 18.76 -2.29 -7.18
C ASN A 24 17.78 -3.43 -7.48
N LEU A 25 17.69 -4.41 -6.58
CA LEU A 25 16.74 -5.51 -6.69
C LEU A 25 15.29 -4.99 -6.56
N ALA A 26 15.01 -4.16 -5.55
CA ALA A 26 13.69 -3.56 -5.33
C ALA A 26 13.25 -2.66 -6.50
N LYS A 27 14.16 -1.89 -7.10
CA LYS A 27 13.89 -1.07 -8.31
C LYS A 27 13.45 -1.88 -9.51
N TRP A 28 13.82 -3.16 -9.59
CA TRP A 28 13.44 -4.05 -10.69
C TRP A 28 12.24 -4.93 -10.33
N VAL A 29 12.17 -5.40 -9.08
CA VAL A 29 11.05 -6.22 -8.57
C VAL A 29 9.75 -5.43 -8.54
N PHE A 30 9.77 -4.15 -8.14
CA PHE A 30 8.58 -3.31 -8.11
C PHE A 30 7.90 -3.15 -9.49
N PRO A 31 8.59 -2.70 -10.55
CA PRO A 31 7.99 -2.62 -11.88
C PRO A 31 7.65 -4.00 -12.45
N ALA A 32 8.45 -5.04 -12.20
CA ALA A 32 8.12 -6.40 -12.64
C ALA A 32 6.83 -6.92 -12.00
N TYR A 33 6.64 -6.67 -10.71
CA TYR A 33 5.40 -6.98 -9.98
C TYR A 33 4.21 -6.22 -10.57
N LEU A 34 4.35 -4.92 -10.82
CA LEU A 34 3.28 -4.12 -11.46
C LEU A 34 2.96 -4.61 -12.86
N ALA A 35 3.95 -4.97 -13.66
CA ALA A 35 3.76 -5.49 -15.00
C ALA A 35 3.00 -6.83 -14.99
N LEU A 36 3.35 -7.73 -14.07
CA LEU A 36 2.63 -8.99 -13.87
C LEU A 36 1.19 -8.74 -13.41
N ALA A 37 0.98 -7.87 -12.43
CA ALA A 37 -0.36 -7.51 -11.98
C ALA A 37 -1.21 -6.92 -13.13
N ALA A 38 -0.65 -5.99 -13.90
CA ALA A 38 -1.31 -5.39 -15.06
C ALA A 38 -1.64 -6.44 -16.13
N LEU A 39 -0.73 -7.39 -16.38
CA LEU A 39 -0.94 -8.48 -17.34
C LEU A 39 -2.18 -9.33 -17.00
N PHE A 40 -2.47 -9.55 -15.72
CA PHE A 40 -3.66 -10.29 -15.29
C PHE A 40 -4.90 -9.40 -15.13
N VAL A 41 -4.75 -8.18 -14.60
CA VAL A 41 -5.89 -7.29 -14.30
C VAL A 41 -6.48 -6.69 -15.57
N VAL A 42 -5.66 -6.30 -16.56
CA VAL A 42 -6.15 -5.63 -17.78
C VAL A 42 -7.09 -6.53 -18.60
N PRO A 43 -6.77 -7.81 -18.88
CA PRO A 43 -7.70 -8.70 -19.56
C PRO A 43 -9.02 -8.91 -18.81
N ILE A 44 -8.96 -9.00 -17.47
CA ILE A 44 -10.16 -9.17 -16.63
C ILE A 44 -11.04 -7.92 -16.70
N ALA A 45 -10.43 -6.73 -16.64
CA ALA A 45 -11.15 -5.47 -16.76
C ALA A 45 -11.80 -5.29 -18.13
N LEU A 46 -11.10 -5.66 -19.21
CA LEU A 46 -11.63 -5.63 -20.57
C LEU A 46 -12.81 -6.62 -20.74
N ALA A 47 -12.63 -7.85 -20.26
CA ALA A 47 -13.68 -8.86 -20.29
C ALA A 47 -14.91 -8.41 -19.49
N GLY A 48 -14.71 -7.78 -18.32
CA GLY A 48 -15.79 -7.18 -17.53
C GLY A 48 -16.54 -6.10 -18.29
N GLN A 49 -15.85 -5.17 -18.94
CA GLN A 49 -16.50 -4.12 -19.73
C GLN A 49 -17.29 -4.66 -20.94
N MET A 50 -16.85 -5.76 -21.55
CA MET A 50 -17.52 -6.34 -22.72
C MET A 50 -18.70 -7.25 -22.36
N LEU A 51 -18.61 -8.00 -21.26
CA LEU A 51 -19.57 -9.05 -20.90
C LEU A 51 -20.60 -8.60 -19.85
N LEU A 52 -20.29 -7.60 -19.03
CA LEU A 52 -21.17 -7.14 -17.95
C LEU A 52 -21.88 -5.83 -18.33
N PRO A 53 -23.10 -5.59 -17.80
CA PRO A 53 -23.80 -4.34 -18.00
C PRO A 53 -23.06 -3.16 -17.36
N ALA A 54 -23.13 -1.99 -17.99
CA ALA A 54 -22.45 -0.75 -17.56
C ALA A 54 -22.90 -0.20 -16.19
N SER A 55 -23.95 -0.77 -15.60
CA SER A 55 -24.41 -0.45 -14.24
C SER A 55 -23.55 -1.05 -13.14
N MET A 56 -22.63 -1.97 -13.46
CA MET A 56 -21.82 -2.67 -12.49
C MET A 56 -20.48 -1.97 -12.24
N LEU A 57 -20.09 -1.89 -10.96
CA LEU A 57 -18.83 -1.27 -10.54
C LEU A 57 -17.63 -2.05 -11.09
N PRO A 58 -16.66 -1.38 -11.75
CA PRO A 58 -15.47 -2.02 -12.30
C PRO A 58 -14.64 -2.80 -11.27
N ASP A 59 -14.62 -2.33 -10.02
CA ASP A 59 -13.91 -2.98 -8.91
C ASP A 59 -14.48 -4.38 -8.59
N SER A 60 -15.74 -4.64 -8.97
CA SER A 60 -16.41 -5.91 -8.73
C SER A 60 -16.28 -6.91 -9.89
N PHE A 61 -15.74 -6.50 -11.05
CA PHE A 61 -15.67 -7.37 -12.24
C PHE A 61 -14.94 -8.69 -11.98
N VAL A 62 -13.92 -8.67 -11.12
CA VAL A 62 -13.16 -9.86 -10.73
C VAL A 62 -14.05 -10.94 -10.10
N ILE A 63 -15.12 -10.57 -9.40
CA ILE A 63 -16.06 -11.48 -8.73
C ILE A 63 -17.30 -11.73 -9.59
N SER A 64 -17.82 -10.67 -10.22
CA SER A 64 -19.07 -10.73 -10.98
C SER A 64 -18.95 -11.48 -12.30
N LEU A 65 -17.76 -11.51 -12.92
CA LEU A 65 -17.54 -12.20 -14.21
C LEU A 65 -17.62 -13.73 -14.07
N PRO A 66 -16.96 -14.37 -13.07
CA PRO A 66 -17.19 -15.79 -12.79
C PRO A 66 -18.63 -16.13 -12.37
N LEU A 67 -19.31 -15.23 -11.65
CA LEU A 67 -20.72 -15.41 -11.29
C LEU A 67 -21.64 -15.38 -12.51
N ALA A 68 -21.40 -14.46 -13.45
CA ALA A 68 -22.16 -14.37 -14.71
C ALA A 68 -21.98 -15.62 -15.59
N HIS A 69 -20.81 -16.27 -15.53
CA HIS A 69 -20.54 -17.54 -16.23
C HIS A 69 -20.87 -18.79 -15.41
N ALA A 70 -21.66 -18.67 -14.33
CA ALA A 70 -22.08 -19.78 -13.47
C ALA A 70 -20.92 -20.61 -12.87
N HIS A 71 -19.78 -19.96 -12.61
CA HIS A 71 -18.62 -20.54 -11.92
C HIS A 71 -18.44 -19.94 -10.51
N PRO A 72 -19.32 -20.28 -9.54
CA PRO A 72 -19.31 -19.68 -8.20
C PRO A 72 -18.07 -20.04 -7.37
N SER A 73 -17.43 -21.18 -7.64
CA SER A 73 -16.20 -21.59 -6.96
C SER A 73 -15.03 -20.64 -7.24
N LEU A 74 -14.90 -20.18 -8.49
CA LEU A 74 -13.90 -19.18 -8.88
C LEU A 74 -14.19 -17.81 -8.24
N ALA A 75 -15.46 -17.42 -8.19
CA ALA A 75 -15.88 -16.19 -7.50
C ALA A 75 -15.53 -16.24 -6.01
N LEU A 76 -15.74 -17.39 -5.36
CA LEU A 76 -15.40 -17.58 -3.95
C LEU A 76 -13.88 -17.49 -3.71
N LEU A 77 -13.07 -18.12 -4.57
CA LEU A 77 -11.61 -18.03 -4.49
C LEU A 77 -11.14 -16.58 -4.67
N ALA A 78 -11.69 -15.87 -5.64
CA ALA A 78 -11.40 -14.46 -5.88
C ALA A 78 -11.81 -13.58 -4.69
N PHE A 79 -12.97 -13.86 -4.08
CA PHE A 79 -13.44 -13.15 -2.89
C PHE A 79 -12.52 -13.37 -1.68
N ILE A 80 -12.14 -14.61 -1.40
CA ILE A 80 -11.23 -14.93 -0.27
C ILE A 80 -9.87 -14.27 -0.49
N GLY A 81 -9.32 -14.35 -1.72
CA GLY A 81 -8.06 -13.71 -2.07
C GLY A 81 -8.12 -12.19 -1.97
N GLY A 82 -9.16 -11.56 -2.53
CA GLY A 82 -9.36 -10.11 -2.52
C GLY A 82 -9.59 -9.57 -1.10
N ALA A 83 -10.44 -10.23 -0.31
CA ALA A 83 -10.70 -9.85 1.07
C ALA A 83 -9.42 -9.95 1.93
N SER A 84 -8.65 -11.04 1.78
CA SER A 84 -7.38 -11.21 2.49
C SER A 84 -6.35 -10.14 2.09
N ALA A 85 -6.18 -9.88 0.79
CA ALA A 85 -5.26 -8.85 0.31
C ALA A 85 -5.63 -7.45 0.84
N ALA A 86 -6.92 -7.10 0.84
CA ALA A 86 -7.40 -5.83 1.38
C ALA A 86 -7.09 -5.70 2.88
N THR A 87 -7.36 -6.75 3.67
CA THR A 87 -7.05 -6.72 5.11
C THR A 87 -5.54 -6.55 5.38
N GLY A 88 -4.68 -7.24 4.62
CA GLY A 88 -3.24 -7.08 4.73
C GLY A 88 -2.79 -5.65 4.46
N MET A 89 -3.32 -5.02 3.40
CA MET A 89 -3.00 -3.63 3.07
C MET A 89 -3.44 -2.65 4.17
N VAL A 90 -4.62 -2.87 4.78
CA VAL A 90 -5.12 -2.04 5.89
C VAL A 90 -4.20 -2.15 7.12
N ILE A 91 -3.76 -3.35 7.48
CA ILE A 91 -2.85 -3.57 8.62
C ILE A 91 -1.53 -2.82 8.39
N VAL A 92 -0.93 -2.99 7.21
CA VAL A 92 0.34 -2.33 6.84
C VAL A 92 0.18 -0.80 6.88
N ALA A 93 -0.92 -0.27 6.36
CA ALA A 93 -1.20 1.16 6.38
C ALA A 93 -1.33 1.71 7.82
N CYS A 94 -2.05 1.00 8.69
CA CYS A 94 -2.19 1.39 10.10
C CYS A 94 -0.85 1.39 10.83
N VAL A 95 0.00 0.38 10.61
CA VAL A 95 1.34 0.31 11.22
C VAL A 95 2.22 1.46 10.73
N ALA A 96 2.24 1.70 9.41
CA ALA A 96 3.00 2.81 8.83
C ALA A 96 2.55 4.17 9.41
N LEU A 97 1.24 4.41 9.45
CA LEU A 97 0.67 5.63 10.03
C LEU A 97 1.01 5.79 11.51
N SER A 98 0.87 4.73 12.32
CA SER A 98 1.22 4.76 13.74
C SER A 98 2.67 5.15 13.96
N THR A 99 3.57 4.63 13.12
CA THR A 99 5.01 4.90 13.23
C THR A 99 5.34 6.33 12.78
N MET A 100 4.71 6.84 11.71
CA MET A 100 4.85 8.23 11.28
C MET A 100 4.31 9.21 12.32
N ILE A 101 3.12 8.96 12.88
CA ILE A 101 2.52 9.82 13.91
C ILE A 101 3.40 9.85 15.16
N SER A 102 3.88 8.69 15.62
CA SER A 102 4.69 8.61 16.83
C SER A 102 6.01 9.38 16.70
N ASN A 103 6.61 9.37 15.51
CA ASN A 103 7.94 9.91 15.33
C ASN A 103 7.97 11.33 14.79
N ASP A 104 7.05 11.69 13.91
CA ASP A 104 7.08 12.97 13.22
C ASP A 104 6.09 13.96 13.83
N MET A 105 5.08 13.50 14.57
CA MET A 105 4.14 14.36 15.32
C MET A 105 4.44 14.37 16.82
N LEU A 106 4.54 13.21 17.48
CA LEU A 106 4.62 13.17 18.94
C LEU A 106 5.98 13.62 19.50
N LEU A 107 7.10 13.16 18.91
CA LEU A 107 8.45 13.54 19.34
C LEU A 107 8.70 15.07 19.30
N PRO A 108 8.47 15.79 18.19
CA PRO A 108 8.68 17.23 18.16
C PRO A 108 7.70 17.97 19.07
N TRP A 109 6.46 17.49 19.21
CA TRP A 109 5.49 18.10 20.11
C TRP A 109 5.92 17.98 21.58
N LEU A 110 6.43 16.82 22.01
CA LEU A 110 6.94 16.59 23.36
C LEU A 110 8.23 17.39 23.64
N LEU A 111 9.15 17.46 22.68
CA LEU A 111 10.37 18.26 22.77
C LEU A 111 10.06 19.76 22.83
N ARG A 112 9.08 20.24 22.05
CA ARG A 112 8.64 21.63 22.08
C ARG A 112 7.99 22.01 23.41
N ARG A 113 7.30 21.06 24.06
CA ARG A 113 6.71 21.26 25.40
C ARG A 113 7.77 21.28 26.51
N LYS A 114 8.83 20.47 26.42
CA LYS A 114 9.96 20.50 27.37
C LYS A 114 10.80 21.78 27.27
N ASN A 115 10.90 22.38 26.08
CA ASN A 115 11.66 23.63 25.91
C ASN A 115 10.94 24.86 26.50
N THR A 116 9.62 24.78 26.72
CA THR A 116 8.84 25.81 27.42
C THR A 116 8.93 25.70 28.95
N GLU A 117 9.51 24.61 29.49
CA GLU A 117 9.67 24.38 30.94
C GLU A 117 11.10 24.68 31.45
N ARG A 118 11.94 25.36 30.67
CA ARG A 118 13.17 26.00 31.19
C ARG A 118 13.05 27.52 31.24
N PRO A 119 12.22 28.10 32.13
CA PRO A 119 12.43 29.45 32.59
C PRO A 119 13.50 29.40 33.69
N PHE A 120 14.55 30.21 33.53
CA PHE A 120 15.60 30.53 34.52
C PHE A 120 16.75 29.52 34.70
N GLU A 121 17.76 29.63 33.83
CA GLU A 121 19.16 29.78 34.25
C GLU A 121 19.82 30.90 33.44
#